data_AF-A0A7S2J6D4-F1
#
_entry.id   AF-A0A7S2J6D4-F1
#
_cell.length_a   1.000
_cell.length_b   1.000
_cell.length_c   1.000
_cell.angle_alpha   90.00
_cell.angle_beta   90.00
_cell.angle_gamma   90.00
#
_symmetry.space_group_name_H-M   'P 1'
#
loop_
_entity.id
_entity.type
_entity.pdbx_description
1 polymer ?
#
loop_
_entity_poly.entity_id
_entity_poly.type
_entity_poly.pdbx_seq_one_letter_code
_entity_poly.pdbx_strand_id
1 'polypeptide(L)'
;AIRGVCGCEDGSYMNLVAKRCTRCSQAELCEWSLQVERSLVPPLVKPGFWVEPAHESRFSGNKVWRCFSARSCPADGCADGRGGVACSLCVAGWYGSPDGPCKECTGTPETQRWLLALCVIGATPLPFLLHCILTAKAEDRGLLLALRSFRRSAKQMVKQLQTITVIGGFNVEWPPMAKAVFDTLKSFTVTLPSFAGAGCLHDQTSASLEMGFKWSLPAAFLVAVLLAVPLSWAV
;
A
#
# COMPACT_ATOMS: atom_id res chain seq x y z
N ALA A 1 9.46 -42.27 -7.58
CA ALA A 1 10.72 -42.66 -6.92
C ALA A 1 11.66 -43.18 -8.00
N ILE A 2 12.81 -42.53 -8.17
CA ILE A 2 13.88 -42.97 -9.07
C ILE A 2 14.67 -44.03 -8.30
N ARG A 3 14.90 -45.21 -8.91
CA ARG A 3 15.53 -46.36 -8.22
C ARG A 3 16.88 -45.96 -7.61
N GLY A 4 16.97 -45.93 -6.29
CA GLY A 4 18.22 -45.71 -5.54
C GLY A 4 18.42 -44.30 -4.94
N VAL A 5 17.57 -43.32 -5.23
CA VAL A 5 17.67 -41.95 -4.69
C VAL A 5 16.35 -41.53 -4.05
N CYS A 6 16.40 -41.07 -2.79
CA CYS A 6 15.23 -40.59 -2.06
C CYS A 6 14.82 -39.21 -2.58
N GLY A 7 13.68 -39.13 -3.26
CA GLY A 7 13.10 -37.87 -3.71
C GLY A 7 12.02 -38.02 -4.78
N CYS A 8 11.52 -36.87 -5.24
CA CYS A 8 10.49 -36.71 -6.25
C CYS A 8 11.09 -36.25 -7.59
N GLU A 9 10.43 -36.63 -8.68
CA GLU A 9 10.80 -36.20 -10.03
C GLU A 9 10.59 -34.69 -10.24
N ASP A 10 11.21 -34.15 -11.29
CA ASP A 10 11.02 -32.74 -11.69
C ASP A 10 9.54 -32.40 -11.84
N GLY A 11 9.18 -31.19 -11.39
CA GLY A 11 7.79 -30.73 -11.33
C GLY A 11 6.99 -31.28 -10.14
N SER A 12 7.60 -32.05 -9.23
CA SER A 12 6.94 -32.53 -8.00
C SER A 12 7.80 -32.40 -6.75
N TYR A 13 7.22 -32.05 -5.61
CA TYR A 13 7.89 -32.01 -4.30
C TYR A 13 7.36 -33.09 -3.35
N MET A 14 8.11 -33.42 -2.30
CA MET A 14 7.68 -34.38 -1.29
C MET A 14 6.71 -33.75 -0.28
N ASN A 15 5.50 -34.27 -0.21
CA ASN A 15 4.58 -34.00 0.90
C ASN A 15 4.91 -34.97 2.04
N LEU A 16 5.57 -34.49 3.09
CA LEU A 16 6.08 -35.29 4.19
C LEU A 16 4.96 -35.83 5.09
N VAL A 17 3.82 -35.12 5.16
CA VAL A 17 2.64 -35.55 5.91
C VAL A 17 1.93 -36.69 5.21
N ALA A 18 1.68 -36.55 3.90
CA ALA A 18 1.01 -37.55 3.07
C ALA A 18 1.96 -38.64 2.54
N LYS A 19 3.27 -38.50 2.78
CA LYS A 19 4.35 -39.38 2.31
C LYS A 19 4.27 -39.68 0.81
N ARG A 20 3.99 -38.66 0.00
CA ARG A 20 3.85 -38.79 -1.46
C ARG A 20 4.39 -37.58 -2.20
N CYS A 21 4.85 -37.80 -3.42
CA CYS A 21 5.18 -36.71 -4.33
C CYS A 21 3.91 -36.00 -4.79
N THR A 22 3.92 -34.68 -4.69
CA THR A 22 2.82 -33.80 -5.10
C THR A 22 3.32 -32.87 -6.19
N ARG A 23 2.52 -32.65 -7.25
CA ARG A 23 2.90 -31.75 -8.33
C ARG A 23 2.98 -30.32 -7.86
N CYS A 24 3.97 -29.61 -8.36
CA CYS A 24 4.18 -28.20 -8.08
C CYS A 24 3.16 -27.33 -8.81
N SER A 25 2.79 -26.23 -8.18
CA SER A 25 2.02 -25.16 -8.80
C SER A 25 2.89 -24.37 -9.78
N GLN A 26 2.26 -23.58 -10.66
CA GLN A 26 2.98 -22.76 -11.64
C GLN A 26 3.91 -21.70 -11.01
N ALA A 27 3.67 -21.35 -9.75
CA ALA A 27 4.42 -20.35 -9.00
C ALA A 27 5.63 -20.93 -8.25
N GLU A 28 5.73 -22.26 -8.13
CA GLU A 28 6.83 -22.94 -7.46
C GLU A 28 7.96 -23.30 -8.45
N LEU A 29 9.18 -23.35 -7.93
CA LEU A 29 10.38 -23.76 -8.63
C LEU A 29 10.72 -25.19 -8.22
N CYS A 30 10.39 -26.14 -9.10
CA CYS A 30 10.60 -27.57 -8.88
C CYS A 30 11.43 -28.21 -10.00
N GLU A 31 12.54 -27.57 -10.31
CA GLU A 31 13.56 -28.10 -11.21
C GLU A 31 14.69 -28.65 -10.33
N TRP A 32 14.63 -29.95 -10.03
CA TRP A 32 15.58 -30.64 -9.17
C TRP A 32 16.79 -31.12 -9.95
N SER A 33 16.62 -31.35 -11.26
CA SER A 33 17.68 -31.85 -12.13
C SER A 33 18.29 -33.14 -11.55
N LEU A 34 19.62 -33.21 -11.40
CA LEU A 34 20.30 -34.36 -10.80
C LEU A 34 20.23 -34.39 -9.26
N GLN A 35 19.76 -33.32 -8.61
CA GLN A 35 19.71 -33.17 -7.15
C GLN A 35 18.29 -33.44 -6.61
N VAL A 36 17.82 -34.66 -6.82
CA VAL A 36 16.47 -35.13 -6.43
C VAL A 36 16.19 -34.94 -4.94
N GLU A 37 17.22 -34.93 -4.09
CA GLU A 37 17.12 -34.70 -2.64
C GLU A 37 16.56 -33.31 -2.30
N ARG A 38 16.73 -32.30 -3.16
CA ARG A 38 16.15 -30.97 -2.96
C ARG A 38 14.63 -30.98 -2.94
N SER A 39 14.01 -31.98 -3.58
CA SER A 39 12.56 -32.16 -3.54
C SER A 39 12.01 -32.55 -2.17
N LEU A 40 12.88 -32.90 -1.21
CA LEU A 40 12.51 -33.21 0.17
C LEU A 40 12.34 -31.95 1.04
N VAL A 41 12.84 -30.80 0.57
CA VAL A 41 12.71 -29.50 1.21
C VAL A 41 11.57 -28.73 0.55
N PRO A 42 10.85 -27.84 1.26
CA PRO A 42 9.83 -26.99 0.64
C PRO A 42 10.35 -26.28 -0.62
N PRO A 43 9.64 -26.34 -1.76
CA PRO A 43 10.09 -25.70 -2.99
C PRO A 43 10.12 -24.18 -2.83
N LEU A 44 11.13 -23.56 -3.46
CA LEU A 44 11.19 -22.11 -3.61
C LEU A 44 10.08 -21.63 -4.55
N VAL A 45 9.78 -20.33 -4.52
CA VAL A 45 8.80 -19.71 -5.42
C VAL A 45 9.46 -18.75 -6.41
N LYS A 46 8.81 -18.59 -7.56
CA LYS A 46 9.23 -17.66 -8.61
C LYS A 46 9.11 -16.21 -8.13
N PRO A 47 9.93 -15.28 -8.66
CA PRO A 47 9.76 -13.85 -8.40
C PRO A 47 8.33 -13.37 -8.64
N GLY A 48 7.82 -12.55 -7.72
CA GLY A 48 6.43 -12.06 -7.73
C GLY A 48 5.45 -12.96 -6.98
N PHE A 49 5.92 -14.05 -6.38
CA PHE A 49 5.15 -14.90 -5.48
C PHE A 49 5.81 -14.98 -4.10
N TRP A 50 5.02 -15.29 -3.10
CA TRP A 50 5.45 -15.43 -1.71
C TRP A 50 4.78 -16.65 -1.08
N VAL A 51 5.50 -17.31 -0.20
CA VAL A 51 5.01 -18.42 0.61
C VAL A 51 5.40 -18.17 2.06
N GLU A 52 4.55 -18.66 2.96
CA GLU A 52 4.84 -18.61 4.38
C GLU A 52 5.98 -19.60 4.67
N PRO A 53 7.04 -19.21 5.41
CA PRO A 53 8.13 -20.10 5.74
C PRO A 53 7.62 -21.36 6.43
N ALA A 54 7.71 -22.51 5.75
CA ALA A 54 7.21 -23.77 6.26
C ALA A 54 8.26 -24.46 7.16
N HIS A 55 7.80 -25.07 8.25
CA HIS A 55 8.64 -25.97 9.02
C HIS A 55 8.88 -27.27 8.24
N GLU A 56 10.15 -27.55 7.93
CA GLU A 56 10.58 -28.66 7.08
C GLU A 56 9.99 -30.01 7.53
N SER A 57 9.92 -30.28 8.84
CA SER A 57 9.48 -31.59 9.37
C SER A 57 7.99 -31.92 9.19
N ARG A 58 7.15 -30.96 8.79
CA ARG A 58 5.70 -31.15 8.61
C ARG A 58 5.16 -30.56 7.31
N PHE A 59 6.02 -30.42 6.30
CA PHE A 59 5.62 -29.83 5.05
C PHE A 59 4.58 -30.69 4.31
N SER A 60 3.40 -30.11 4.06
CA SER A 60 2.32 -30.73 3.28
C SER A 60 1.97 -29.96 1.99
N GLY A 61 2.62 -28.82 1.77
CA GLY A 61 2.41 -27.93 0.64
C GLY A 61 2.44 -26.48 1.05
N ASN A 62 2.70 -25.61 0.08
CA ASN A 62 2.68 -24.17 0.29
C ASN A 62 1.28 -23.61 0.01
N LYS A 63 0.86 -22.65 0.82
CA LYS A 63 -0.10 -21.66 0.36
C LYS A 63 0.69 -20.59 -0.37
N VAL A 64 0.42 -20.39 -1.66
CA VAL A 64 1.16 -19.43 -2.49
C VAL A 64 0.33 -18.17 -2.66
N TRP A 65 0.93 -17.02 -2.37
CA TRP A 65 0.33 -15.71 -2.59
C TRP A 65 1.05 -14.97 -3.71
N ARG A 66 0.29 -14.20 -4.47
CA ARG A 66 0.85 -13.29 -5.47
C ARG A 66 1.22 -11.97 -4.82
N CYS A 67 2.45 -11.53 -5.02
CA CYS A 67 2.92 -10.24 -4.57
C CYS A 67 2.44 -9.12 -5.51
N PHE A 68 2.60 -7.87 -5.07
CA PHE A 68 2.27 -6.73 -5.92
C PHE A 68 3.06 -6.75 -7.24
N SER A 69 4.37 -7.04 -7.15
CA SER A 69 5.26 -7.21 -8.29
C SER A 69 6.44 -8.13 -7.94
N ALA A 70 7.23 -8.52 -8.94
CA ALA A 70 8.50 -9.21 -8.75
C ALA A 70 9.56 -8.36 -8.04
N ARG A 71 9.38 -7.04 -7.95
CA ARG A 71 10.27 -6.15 -7.19
C ARG A 71 9.96 -6.15 -5.70
N SER A 72 8.72 -6.46 -5.32
CA SER A 72 8.33 -6.57 -3.91
C SER A 72 8.68 -7.95 -3.33
N CYS A 73 8.63 -8.99 -4.17
CA CYS A 73 9.04 -10.36 -3.83
C CYS A 73 10.08 -10.89 -4.83
N PRO A 74 11.37 -10.63 -4.61
CA PRO A 74 12.43 -11.34 -5.31
C PRO A 74 12.40 -12.85 -4.97
N ALA A 75 13.20 -13.67 -5.66
CA ALA A 75 13.18 -15.13 -5.51
C ALA A 75 13.54 -15.62 -4.09
N ASP A 76 14.25 -14.80 -3.33
CA ASP A 76 14.77 -15.04 -1.98
C ASP A 76 13.87 -14.51 -0.85
N GLY A 77 12.67 -14.03 -1.16
CA GLY A 77 11.67 -13.64 -0.17
C GLY A 77 11.15 -12.22 -0.37
N CYS A 78 11.17 -11.42 0.69
CA CYS A 78 10.71 -10.03 0.64
C CYS A 78 11.87 -9.08 0.31
N ALA A 79 11.60 -8.06 -0.52
CA ALA A 79 12.57 -6.99 -0.77
C ALA A 79 12.86 -6.17 0.50
N ASP A 80 13.93 -5.37 0.47
CA ASP A 80 14.42 -4.63 1.62
C ASP A 80 13.34 -3.77 2.31
N GLY A 81 13.27 -3.93 3.64
CA GLY A 81 12.31 -3.25 4.50
C GLY A 81 10.86 -3.72 4.32
N ARG A 82 10.59 -4.79 3.57
CA ARG A 82 9.25 -5.39 3.44
C ARG A 82 9.03 -6.57 4.36
N GLY A 83 7.77 -6.75 4.73
CA GLY A 83 7.30 -7.90 5.49
C GLY A 83 5.80 -8.14 5.35
N GLY A 84 5.30 -9.04 6.19
CA GLY A 84 3.90 -9.47 6.16
C GLY A 84 3.58 -10.41 4.98
N VAL A 85 2.32 -10.82 4.91
CA VAL A 85 1.85 -11.74 3.86
C VAL A 85 2.04 -11.09 2.48
N ALA A 86 2.68 -11.83 1.57
CA ALA A 86 3.01 -11.38 0.22
C ALA A 86 3.87 -10.10 0.16
N CYS A 87 4.68 -9.85 1.20
CA CYS A 87 5.55 -8.67 1.32
C CYS A 87 4.81 -7.35 1.10
N SER A 88 3.53 -7.34 1.49
CA SER A 88 2.60 -6.25 1.20
C SER A 88 2.85 -5.01 2.05
N LEU A 89 3.56 -5.14 3.17
CA LEU A 89 3.79 -4.09 4.15
C LEU A 89 5.26 -3.69 4.20
N CYS A 90 5.52 -2.41 4.44
CA CYS A 90 6.83 -1.99 4.95
C CYS A 90 6.88 -2.27 6.46
N VAL A 91 8.00 -2.77 6.95
CA VAL A 91 8.23 -3.01 8.39
C VAL A 91 8.31 -1.69 9.16
N ALA A 92 8.20 -1.75 10.48
CA ALA A 92 8.28 -0.56 11.32
C ALA A 92 9.59 0.20 11.11
N GLY A 93 9.50 1.53 11.04
CA GLY A 93 10.64 2.39 10.68
C GLY A 93 10.93 2.48 9.17
N TRP A 94 10.10 1.86 8.33
CA TRP A 94 10.19 1.94 6.87
C TRP A 94 8.88 2.41 6.23
N TYR A 95 8.96 3.03 5.06
CA TYR A 95 7.83 3.44 4.25
C TYR A 95 8.12 3.29 2.76
N GLY A 96 7.09 3.14 1.92
CA GLY A 96 7.30 2.97 0.49
C GLY A 96 6.01 2.83 -0.31
N SER A 97 6.18 2.79 -1.63
CA SER A 97 5.11 2.39 -2.57
C SER A 97 4.74 0.92 -2.35
N PRO A 98 3.57 0.43 -2.79
CA PRO A 98 3.28 -1.01 -2.87
C PRO A 98 4.24 -1.79 -3.79
N ASP A 99 4.88 -1.09 -4.74
CA ASP A 99 5.81 -1.66 -5.72
C ASP A 99 7.26 -1.24 -5.42
N GLY A 100 8.14 -2.22 -5.17
CA GLY A 100 9.58 -1.99 -4.98
C GLY A 100 10.04 -1.92 -3.51
N PRO A 101 11.31 -1.62 -3.23
CA PRO A 101 11.84 -1.64 -1.85
C PRO A 101 11.25 -0.50 -1.00
N CYS A 102 11.21 -0.72 0.31
CA CYS A 102 10.86 0.34 1.25
C CYS A 102 12.08 1.25 1.50
N LYS A 103 11.84 2.45 2.04
CA LYS A 103 12.84 3.42 2.46
C LYS A 103 12.76 3.62 3.96
N GLU A 104 13.90 3.83 4.60
CA GLU A 104 13.97 4.13 6.03
C GLU A 104 13.35 5.49 6.35
N CYS A 105 12.63 5.55 7.47
CA CYS A 105 12.09 6.78 8.02
C CYS A 105 13.21 7.67 8.58
N THR A 106 13.16 8.97 8.30
CA THR A 106 14.08 9.94 8.91
C THR A 106 13.51 10.43 10.24
N GLY A 107 14.04 9.95 11.37
CA GLY A 107 13.64 10.39 12.72
C GLY A 107 12.80 9.38 13.49
N THR A 108 12.45 9.72 14.73
CA THR A 108 11.68 8.84 15.62
C THR A 108 10.18 8.96 15.36
N PRO A 109 9.37 7.93 15.69
CA PRO A 109 7.92 7.99 15.54
C PRO A 109 7.27 9.18 16.25
N GLU A 110 7.82 9.58 17.40
CA GLU A 110 7.36 10.76 18.14
C GLU A 110 7.55 12.05 17.35
N THR A 111 8.74 12.26 16.76
CA THR A 111 9.00 13.45 15.93
C THR A 111 8.09 13.49 14.71
N GLN A 112 7.84 12.33 14.07
CA GLN A 112 6.96 12.23 12.92
C GLN A 112 5.49 12.50 13.27
N ARG A 113 5.02 12.03 14.44
CA ARG A 113 3.68 12.36 14.96
C ARG A 113 3.53 13.85 15.22
N TRP A 114 4.53 14.49 15.83
CA TRP A 114 4.51 15.93 16.07
C TRP A 114 4.53 16.74 14.77
N LEU A 115 5.37 16.38 13.80
CA LEU A 115 5.38 17.00 12.48
C LEU A 115 4.03 16.86 11.78
N LEU A 116 3.43 15.68 11.80
CA LEU A 116 2.10 15.45 11.23
C LEU A 116 1.04 16.32 11.92
N ALA A 117 1.05 16.38 13.26
CA ALA A 117 0.14 17.22 14.02
C ALA A 117 0.29 18.70 13.67
N LEU A 118 1.53 19.20 13.56
CA LEU A 118 1.83 20.56 13.13
C LEU A 118 1.37 20.83 11.69
N CYS A 119 1.55 19.89 10.77
CA CYS A 119 1.06 20.01 9.40
C CYS A 119 -0.48 20.08 9.37
N VAL A 120 -1.18 19.24 10.13
CA VAL A 120 -2.64 19.26 10.21
C VAL A 120 -3.12 20.57 10.84
N ILE A 121 -2.55 20.96 11.99
CA ILE A 121 -2.89 22.21 12.67
C ILE A 121 -2.59 23.41 11.77
N GLY A 122 -1.44 23.46 11.09
CA GLY A 122 -1.06 24.55 10.20
C GLY A 122 -1.85 24.60 8.88
N ALA A 123 -2.33 23.45 8.39
CA ALA A 123 -3.21 23.40 7.22
C ALA A 123 -4.67 23.77 7.53
N THR A 124 -5.10 23.66 8.80
CA THR A 124 -6.47 23.97 9.25
C THR A 124 -6.86 25.46 9.20
N PRO A 125 -6.00 26.44 9.56
CA PRO A 125 -6.35 27.85 9.48
C PRO A 125 -6.41 28.36 8.04
N LEU A 126 -5.74 27.71 7.07
CA LEU A 126 -5.76 28.16 5.68
C LEU A 126 -7.17 28.20 5.07
N PRO A 127 -8.00 27.13 5.14
CA PRO A 127 -9.38 27.17 4.69
C PRO A 127 -10.26 28.09 5.55
N PHE A 128 -9.99 28.21 6.86
CA PHE A 128 -10.71 29.13 7.74
C PHE A 128 -10.44 30.60 7.39
N LEU A 129 -9.19 30.99 7.22
CA LEU A 129 -8.78 32.33 6.78
C LEU A 129 -9.32 32.65 5.40
N LEU A 130 -9.22 31.72 4.45
CA LEU A 130 -9.83 31.86 3.13
C LEU A 130 -11.34 32.07 3.28
N HIS A 131 -12.02 31.32 4.14
CA HIS A 131 -13.43 31.49 4.43
C HIS A 131 -13.73 32.89 5.00
N CYS A 132 -13.02 33.33 6.04
CA CYS A 132 -13.19 34.65 6.65
C CYS A 132 -12.96 35.80 5.66
N ILE A 133 -11.93 35.70 4.80
CA ILE A 133 -11.64 36.70 3.75
C ILE A 133 -12.79 36.75 2.74
N LEU A 134 -13.33 35.60 2.36
CA LEU A 134 -14.41 35.50 1.40
C LEU A 134 -15.75 35.96 1.97
N THR A 135 -16.03 35.72 3.25
CA THR A 135 -17.27 36.18 3.90
C THR A 135 -17.23 37.65 4.30
N ALA A 136 -16.08 38.17 4.73
CA ALA A 136 -15.92 39.60 5.02
C ALA A 136 -16.15 40.49 3.78
N LYS A 137 -15.96 39.96 2.57
CA LYS A 137 -16.21 40.66 1.30
C LYS A 137 -17.58 40.35 0.66
N ALA A 138 -18.43 39.55 1.32
CA ALA A 138 -19.65 39.01 0.73
C ALA A 138 -20.87 39.96 0.72
N GLU A 139 -20.72 41.24 1.07
CA GLU A 139 -21.78 42.24 0.81
C GLU A 139 -22.09 42.37 -0.69
N ASP A 140 -21.12 42.05 -1.56
CA ASP A 140 -21.36 41.93 -3.00
C ASP A 140 -22.02 40.58 -3.34
N ARG A 141 -23.33 40.61 -3.64
CA ARG A 141 -24.12 39.46 -4.14
C ARG A 141 -23.42 38.68 -5.28
N GLY A 142 -22.56 39.33 -6.07
CA GLY A 142 -21.77 38.70 -7.13
C GLY A 142 -20.73 37.69 -6.62
N LEU A 143 -20.09 37.97 -5.47
CA LEU A 143 -19.07 37.09 -4.88
C LEU A 143 -19.69 35.78 -4.38
N LEU A 144 -20.87 35.85 -3.75
CA LEU A 144 -21.61 34.66 -3.27
C LEU A 144 -22.01 33.73 -4.42
N LEU A 145 -22.43 34.27 -5.56
CA LEU A 145 -22.76 33.49 -6.75
C LEU A 145 -21.50 32.84 -7.37
N ALA A 146 -20.39 33.57 -7.45
CA ALA A 146 -19.10 33.04 -7.91
C ALA A 146 -18.55 31.94 -6.96
N LEU A 147 -18.75 32.08 -5.65
CA LEU A 147 -18.33 31.07 -4.68
C LEU A 147 -19.18 29.81 -4.73
N ARG A 148 -20.48 29.92 -5.05
CA ARG A 148 -21.33 28.74 -5.26
C ARG A 148 -20.88 27.94 -6.47
N SER A 149 -20.52 28.59 -7.59
CA SER A 149 -19.99 27.90 -8.76
C SER A 149 -18.63 27.28 -8.45
N PHE A 150 -17.73 28.02 -7.80
CA PHE A 150 -16.43 27.49 -7.35
C PHE A 150 -16.57 26.28 -6.43
N ARG A 151 -17.47 26.33 -5.43
CA ARG A 151 -17.73 25.20 -4.52
C ARG A 151 -18.22 23.97 -5.27
N ARG A 152 -19.13 24.15 -6.24
CA ARG A 152 -19.62 23.03 -7.07
C ARG A 152 -18.48 22.45 -7.91
N SER A 153 -17.67 23.29 -8.53
CA SER A 153 -16.51 22.87 -9.32
C SER A 153 -15.45 22.16 -8.47
N ALA A 154 -15.13 22.70 -7.29
CA ALA A 154 -14.19 22.08 -6.36
C ALA A 154 -14.71 20.72 -5.84
N LYS A 155 -15.99 20.63 -5.48
CA LYS A 155 -16.61 19.36 -5.08
C LYS A 155 -16.56 18.33 -6.21
N GLN A 156 -16.80 18.76 -7.45
CA GLN A 156 -16.72 17.89 -8.62
C GLN A 156 -15.27 17.46 -8.87
N MET A 157 -14.31 18.37 -8.77
CA MET A 157 -12.88 18.08 -8.93
C MET A 157 -12.40 17.05 -7.90
N VAL A 158 -12.78 17.19 -6.63
CA VAL A 158 -12.45 16.21 -5.57
C VAL A 158 -13.05 14.84 -5.88
N LYS A 159 -14.32 14.78 -6.31
CA LYS A 159 -14.94 13.50 -6.72
C LYS A 159 -14.19 12.84 -7.88
N GLN A 160 -13.84 13.62 -8.90
CA GLN A 160 -13.11 13.11 -10.06
C GLN A 160 -11.70 12.63 -9.68
N LEU A 161 -10.99 13.37 -8.83
CA LEU A 161 -9.71 12.95 -8.28
C LEU A 161 -9.84 11.63 -7.50
N GLN A 162 -10.85 11.48 -6.65
CA GLN A 162 -11.11 10.22 -5.93
C GLN A 162 -11.36 9.06 -6.89
N THR A 163 -12.19 9.25 -7.92
CA THR A 163 -12.46 8.23 -8.94
C THR A 163 -11.19 7.84 -9.68
N ILE A 164 -10.37 8.82 -10.09
CA ILE A 164 -9.10 8.58 -10.77
C ILE A 164 -8.12 7.82 -9.86
N THR A 165 -8.05 8.16 -8.57
CA THR A 165 -7.18 7.45 -7.62
C THR A 165 -7.61 6.01 -7.41
N VAL A 166 -8.92 5.73 -7.37
CA VAL A 166 -9.43 4.35 -7.34
C VAL A 166 -9.03 3.59 -8.61
N ILE A 167 -9.20 4.20 -9.79
CA ILE A 167 -8.82 3.58 -11.07
C ILE A 167 -7.30 3.32 -11.13
N GLY A 168 -6.49 4.29 -10.72
CA GLY A 168 -5.04 4.17 -10.65
C GLY A 168 -4.54 3.21 -9.56
N GLY A 169 -5.42 2.73 -8.68
CA GLY A 169 -5.16 1.69 -7.70
C GLY A 169 -5.35 0.26 -8.23
N PHE A 170 -5.99 0.09 -9.39
CA PHE A 170 -6.11 -1.23 -10.00
C PHE A 170 -4.76 -1.75 -10.49
N ASN A 171 -4.51 -3.04 -10.25
CA ASN A 171 -3.31 -3.74 -10.68
C ASN A 171 -3.40 -4.13 -12.17
N VAL A 172 -3.53 -3.12 -13.02
CA VAL A 172 -3.59 -3.22 -14.48
C VAL A 172 -2.32 -2.61 -15.06
N GLU A 173 -1.75 -3.24 -16.08
CA GLU A 173 -0.61 -2.69 -16.81
C GLU A 173 -1.06 -1.51 -17.69
N TRP A 174 -1.01 -0.32 -17.12
CA TRP A 174 -1.36 0.92 -17.82
C TRP A 174 -0.26 1.30 -18.83
N PRO A 175 -0.63 1.87 -19.99
CA PRO A 175 0.33 2.49 -20.89
C PRO A 175 1.18 3.54 -20.16
N PRO A 176 2.47 3.73 -20.52
CA PRO A 176 3.40 4.58 -19.76
C PRO A 176 2.89 6.00 -19.51
N MET A 177 2.22 6.62 -20.50
CA MET A 177 1.64 7.96 -20.33
C MET A 177 0.49 7.98 -19.31
N ALA A 178 -0.41 6.99 -19.33
CA ALA A 178 -1.50 6.90 -18.38
C ALA A 178 -0.97 6.67 -16.96
N LYS A 179 0.07 5.83 -16.81
CA LYS A 179 0.75 5.61 -15.53
C LYS A 179 1.37 6.91 -14.99
N ALA A 180 2.06 7.68 -15.82
CA ALA A 180 2.63 8.97 -15.43
C ALA A 180 1.55 9.97 -14.96
N VAL A 181 0.41 10.02 -15.63
CA VAL A 181 -0.74 10.85 -15.22
C VAL A 181 -1.28 10.39 -13.87
N PHE A 182 -1.48 9.08 -13.66
CA PHE A 182 -1.94 8.56 -12.37
C PHE A 182 -0.94 8.78 -11.25
N ASP A 183 0.36 8.64 -11.51
CA ASP A 183 1.40 8.88 -10.51
C ASP A 183 1.48 10.36 -10.13
N THR A 184 1.28 11.26 -11.10
CA THR A 184 1.16 12.70 -10.85
C THR A 184 -0.10 13.02 -10.04
N LEU A 185 -1.26 12.47 -10.42
CA LEU A 185 -2.52 12.71 -9.71
C LEU A 185 -2.58 12.03 -8.33
N LYS A 186 -1.82 10.95 -8.13
CA LYS A 186 -1.60 10.34 -6.81
C LYS A 186 -0.91 11.33 -5.87
N SER A 187 0.04 12.14 -6.33
CA SER A 187 0.64 13.19 -5.49
C SER A 187 -0.33 14.29 -5.06
N PHE A 188 -1.43 14.50 -5.81
CA PHE A 188 -2.51 15.45 -5.47
C PHE A 188 -3.62 14.84 -4.63
N THR A 189 -3.81 13.52 -4.69
CA THR A 189 -4.55 12.86 -3.62
C THR A 189 -3.67 12.93 -2.39
N VAL A 190 -4.24 13.18 -1.22
CA VAL A 190 -3.49 13.27 0.04
C VAL A 190 -3.00 11.87 0.46
N THR A 191 -2.35 11.11 -0.43
CA THR A 191 -1.23 10.28 -0.02
C THR A 191 -0.18 11.27 0.42
N LEU A 192 -0.16 11.54 1.72
CA LEU A 192 0.90 12.30 2.36
C LEU A 192 2.22 11.90 1.71
N PRO A 193 3.03 12.89 1.30
CA PRO A 193 4.26 12.58 0.62
C PRO A 193 5.05 11.58 1.46
N SER A 194 5.84 10.79 0.74
CA SER A 194 6.74 9.74 1.18
C SER A 194 7.79 10.20 2.21
N PHE A 195 7.42 10.91 3.27
CA PHE A 195 8.26 11.26 4.41
C PHE A 195 7.66 10.71 5.72
N ALA A 196 6.36 10.38 5.74
CA ALA A 196 5.68 9.82 6.90
C ALA A 196 4.65 8.75 6.48
N GLY A 197 5.12 7.62 5.93
CA GLY A 197 4.26 6.45 5.81
C GLY A 197 3.76 6.01 7.18
N ALA A 198 2.65 5.26 7.23
CA ALA A 198 2.09 4.79 8.50
C ALA A 198 3.12 3.99 9.35
N GLY A 199 4.10 3.34 8.70
CA GLY A 199 5.21 2.66 9.36
C GLY A 199 6.23 3.56 10.04
N CYS A 200 6.22 4.86 9.78
CA CYS A 200 7.01 5.86 10.52
C CYS A 200 6.29 6.38 11.77
N LEU A 201 4.98 6.14 11.91
CA LEU A 201 4.18 6.70 13.00
C LEU A 201 4.06 5.75 14.19
N HIS A 202 4.41 4.47 14.03
CA HIS A 202 4.29 3.49 15.11
C HIS A 202 5.34 2.39 14.99
N ASP A 203 5.77 1.88 16.14
CA ASP A 203 6.75 0.79 16.26
C ASP A 203 6.22 -0.57 15.75
N GLN A 204 4.91 -0.68 15.53
CA GLN A 204 4.31 -1.85 14.91
C GLN A 204 3.49 -1.46 13.70
N THR A 205 3.78 -2.10 12.58
CA THR A 205 3.08 -1.95 11.30
C THR A 205 2.09 -3.09 11.12
N SER A 206 0.80 -2.74 11.03
CA SER A 206 -0.26 -3.68 10.66
C SER A 206 -1.00 -3.15 9.44
N ALA A 207 -1.57 -4.07 8.65
CA ALA A 207 -2.40 -3.69 7.51
C ALA A 207 -3.61 -2.84 7.95
N SER A 208 -4.16 -3.09 9.14
CA SER A 208 -5.26 -2.30 9.70
C SER A 208 -4.82 -0.88 10.08
N LEU A 209 -3.59 -0.67 10.56
CA LEU A 209 -3.06 0.66 10.84
C LEU A 209 -2.85 1.45 9.55
N GLU A 210 -2.25 0.83 8.53
CA GLU A 210 -2.01 1.49 7.25
C GLU A 210 -3.33 1.88 6.56
N MET A 211 -4.31 0.97 6.58
CA MET A 211 -5.67 1.28 6.10
C MET A 211 -6.32 2.34 6.98
N GLY A 212 -6.29 2.21 8.30
CA GLY A 212 -6.85 3.17 9.23
C GLY A 212 -6.32 4.59 8.98
N PHE A 213 -5.02 4.73 8.74
CA PHE A 213 -4.39 6.00 8.39
C PHE A 213 -4.84 6.55 7.04
N LYS A 214 -4.87 5.70 5.99
CA LYS A 214 -5.34 6.09 4.65
C LYS A 214 -6.79 6.58 4.66
N TRP A 215 -7.62 6.07 5.57
CA TRP A 215 -9.04 6.44 5.68
C TRP A 215 -9.28 7.60 6.65
N SER A 216 -8.56 7.65 7.77
CA SER A 216 -8.75 8.66 8.81
C SER A 216 -8.21 10.02 8.39
N LEU A 217 -7.11 10.07 7.64
CA LEU A 217 -6.48 11.33 7.27
C LEU A 217 -7.36 12.20 6.36
N PRO A 218 -7.97 11.68 5.26
CA PRO A 218 -8.92 12.46 4.47
C PRO A 218 -10.17 12.85 5.28
N ALA A 219 -10.64 11.96 6.17
CA ALA A 219 -11.79 12.25 7.01
C ALA A 219 -11.49 13.38 8.01
N ALA A 220 -10.34 13.36 8.67
CA ALA A 220 -9.90 14.39 9.60
C ALA A 220 -9.73 15.75 8.89
N PHE A 221 -9.14 15.76 7.70
CA PHE A 221 -9.04 16.97 6.88
C PHE A 221 -10.42 17.50 6.48
N LEU A 222 -11.34 16.60 6.06
CA LEU A 222 -12.68 16.98 5.67
C LEU A 222 -13.50 17.51 6.85
N VAL A 223 -13.38 16.92 8.04
CA VAL A 223 -14.01 17.42 9.27
C VAL A 223 -13.44 18.79 9.65
N ALA A 224 -12.12 18.97 9.60
CA ALA A 224 -11.48 20.25 9.85
C ALA A 224 -11.97 21.34 8.89
N VAL A 225 -12.09 21.03 7.59
CA VAL A 225 -12.67 21.94 6.58
C VAL A 225 -14.15 22.23 6.86
N LEU A 226 -14.95 21.22 7.22
CA LEU A 226 -16.37 21.40 7.51
C LEU A 226 -16.60 22.24 8.78
N LEU A 227 -15.80 22.05 9.83
CA LEU A 227 -15.86 22.86 11.06
C LEU A 227 -15.37 24.29 10.81
N ALA A 228 -14.38 24.48 9.93
CA ALA A 228 -13.89 25.80 9.53
C ALA A 228 -14.86 26.56 8.61
N VAL A 229 -15.78 25.87 7.94
CA VAL A 229 -16.89 26.51 7.20
C VAL A 229 -18.02 26.72 8.21
N PRO A 230 -18.25 27.93 8.74
CA PRO A 230 -19.28 28.18 9.72
C PRO A 230 -20.65 27.69 9.23
N LEU A 231 -21.35 27.02 10.14
CA LEU A 231 -22.75 26.61 10.09
C LEU A 231 -23.73 27.77 9.78
N SER A 232 -23.24 29.01 9.64
CA SER A 232 -24.05 30.17 9.24
C SER A 232 -24.66 30.06 7.83
N TRP A 233 -24.32 29.02 7.07
CA TRP A 233 -24.92 28.70 5.76
C TRP A 233 -26.04 27.65 5.81
N ALA A 234 -26.38 27.12 7.01
CA ALA A 234 -27.42 26.11 7.20
C ALA A 234 -28.78 26.69 7.63
N VAL A 235 -28.92 28.03 7.68
CA VAL A 235 -30.19 28.75 7.88
C VAL A 235 -30.46 29.61 6.66
#